data_AF-A0A1M5GVA3-F1
#
_entry.id   AF-A0A1M5GVA3-F1
#
_cell.length_a   1.000
_cell.length_b   1.000
_cell.length_c   1.000
_cell.angle_alpha   90.00
_cell.angle_beta   90.00
_cell.angle_gamma   90.00
#
_symmetry.space_group_name_H-M   'P 1'
#
loop_
_entity.id
_entity.type
_entity.pdbx_description
1 polymer ?
#
loop_
_entity_poly.entity_id
_entity_poly.type
_entity_poly.pdbx_seq_one_letter_code
_entity_poly.pdbx_strand_id
1 'polypeptide(L)'
;MKIKCFLAALPLTLSLAMSAAAEAHTRPISAPPQAYGIVGREVAAPSWSAACMTDHGPSDCGEPMWIYGSPGAIARYRSAF
;
A
#
# COMPACT_ATOMS: atom_id res chain seq x y z
N MET A 1 -58.11 11.32 17.28
CA MET A 1 -56.63 11.55 17.23
C MET A 1 -56.13 11.27 15.82
N LYS A 2 -55.50 12.25 15.15
CA LYS A 2 -54.83 12.09 13.85
C LYS A 2 -53.33 12.12 14.11
N ILE A 3 -52.69 10.96 14.18
CA ILE A 3 -51.23 10.87 14.19
C ILE A 3 -50.82 10.67 12.73
N LYS A 4 -50.31 11.75 12.13
CA LYS A 4 -49.72 11.75 10.78
C LYS A 4 -48.37 11.03 10.86
N CYS A 5 -48.14 10.11 9.93
CA CYS A 5 -46.89 9.39 9.76
C CYS A 5 -45.72 10.36 9.51
N PHE A 6 -44.99 10.74 10.55
CA PHE A 6 -43.78 11.57 10.47
C PHE A 6 -42.48 10.75 10.58
N LEU A 7 -42.52 9.45 10.30
CA LEU A 7 -41.33 8.58 10.38
C LEU A 7 -40.69 8.26 9.02
N ALA A 8 -41.33 8.61 7.90
CA ALA A 8 -40.80 8.31 6.57
C ALA A 8 -39.83 9.36 6.01
N ALA A 9 -39.72 10.53 6.65
CA ALA A 9 -38.84 11.62 6.17
C ALA A 9 -37.42 11.61 6.78
N LEU A 10 -37.23 10.92 7.91
CA LEU A 10 -35.93 10.83 8.59
C LEU A 10 -34.82 10.08 7.81
N PRO A 11 -35.08 9.02 7.03
CA PRO A 11 -33.99 8.31 6.36
C PRO A 11 -33.43 9.09 5.15
N LEU A 12 -34.22 9.99 4.56
CA LEU A 12 -33.82 10.79 3.41
C LEU A 12 -32.84 11.91 3.78
N THR A 13 -32.99 12.52 4.96
CA THR A 13 -32.05 13.57 5.42
C THR A 13 -30.72 13.01 5.89
N LEU A 14 -30.71 11.80 6.48
CA LEU A 14 -29.48 11.14 6.90
C LEU A 14 -28.61 10.68 5.72
N SER A 15 -29.24 10.28 4.61
CA SER A 15 -28.53 9.83 3.40
C SER A 15 -27.75 10.95 2.69
N LEU A 16 -28.23 12.20 2.79
CA LEU A 16 -27.57 13.34 2.11
C LEU A 16 -26.29 13.81 2.81
N ALA A 17 -26.16 13.59 4.13
CA ALA A 17 -24.99 14.02 4.90
C ALA A 17 -23.76 13.12 4.71
N MET A 18 -23.94 11.87 4.29
CA MET A 18 -22.86 10.86 4.17
C MET A 18 -22.20 10.80 2.78
N SER A 19 -22.51 11.73 1.86
CA SER A 19 -21.90 11.75 0.52
C SER A 19 -20.77 12.76 0.35
N ALA A 20 -20.44 13.55 1.40
CA ALA A 20 -19.47 14.64 1.31
C ALA A 20 -18.03 14.27 1.72
N ALA A 21 -17.73 13.01 2.06
CA ALA A 21 -16.42 12.60 2.60
C ALA A 21 -15.68 11.55 1.76
N ALA A 22 -16.04 11.39 0.49
CA ALA A 22 -15.32 10.54 -0.45
C ALA A 22 -14.69 11.37 -1.58
N GLU A 23 -14.06 12.49 -1.23
CA GLU A 23 -13.11 13.10 -2.16
C GLU A 23 -11.84 12.25 -2.14
N ALA A 24 -11.77 11.28 -3.05
CA ALA A 24 -10.52 10.60 -3.35
C ALA A 24 -9.58 11.66 -3.95
N HIS A 25 -8.76 12.28 -3.10
CA HIS A 25 -7.62 13.09 -3.53
C HIS A 25 -6.66 12.21 -4.34
N THR A 26 -6.98 12.03 -5.61
CA THR A 26 -6.12 11.39 -6.58
C THR A 26 -5.06 12.41 -6.91
N ARG A 27 -4.03 12.51 -6.06
CA ARG A 27 -2.82 13.26 -6.43
C ARG A 27 -2.35 12.67 -7.75
N PRO A 28 -2.25 13.46 -8.83
CA PRO A 28 -1.62 12.97 -10.04
C PRO A 28 -0.17 12.67 -9.68
N ILE A 29 0.13 11.39 -9.44
CA ILE A 29 1.50 10.90 -9.46
C ILE A 29 1.93 11.06 -10.92
N SER A 30 2.49 12.22 -11.23
CA SER A 30 3.30 12.41 -12.41
C SER A 30 4.59 11.65 -12.18
N ALA A 31 4.52 10.31 -12.15
CA ALA A 31 5.70 9.48 -12.26
C ALA A 31 6.23 9.70 -13.67
N PRO A 32 7.47 10.19 -13.85
CA PRO A 32 8.03 10.30 -15.18
C PRO A 32 7.94 8.93 -15.86
N PRO A 33 7.64 8.87 -17.17
CA PRO A 33 7.59 7.61 -17.90
C PRO A 33 8.89 6.86 -17.62
N GLN A 34 8.75 5.67 -17.04
CA GLN A 34 9.87 4.87 -16.55
C GLN A 34 10.70 4.44 -17.77
N ALA A 35 11.71 5.23 -18.12
CA ALA A 35 12.56 5.00 -19.28
C ALA A 35 13.47 3.75 -19.12
N TYR A 36 13.51 3.18 -17.92
CA TYR A 36 14.29 2.00 -17.59
C TYR A 36 13.36 0.84 -17.28
N GLY A 37 13.57 -0.29 -17.95
CA GLY A 37 12.82 -1.53 -17.70
C GLY A 37 13.00 -2.05 -16.28
N ILE A 38 12.09 -2.93 -15.86
CA ILE A 38 12.24 -3.68 -14.61
C ILE A 38 13.40 -4.65 -14.78
N VAL A 39 14.36 -4.58 -13.86
CA VAL A 39 15.48 -5.53 -13.79
C VAL A 39 15.34 -6.39 -12.54
N GLY A 40 16.00 -7.55 -12.54
CA GLY A 40 16.10 -8.44 -11.39
C GLY A 40 17.54 -8.53 -10.89
N ARG A 41 17.72 -8.67 -9.57
CA ARG A 41 19.04 -8.92 -8.96
C ARG A 41 18.89 -9.84 -7.75
N GLU A 42 19.83 -10.76 -7.60
CA GLU A 42 20.02 -11.51 -6.36
C GLU A 42 20.79 -10.68 -5.33
N VAL A 43 20.27 -10.62 -4.11
CA VAL A 43 20.85 -9.93 -2.95
C VAL A 43 20.80 -10.84 -1.72
N ALA A 44 21.56 -10.51 -0.68
CA ALA A 44 21.35 -11.12 0.63
C ALA A 44 19.94 -10.78 1.13
N ALA A 45 19.25 -11.78 1.66
CA ALA A 45 17.90 -11.65 2.17
C ALA A 45 17.89 -10.65 3.34
N PRO A 46 17.07 -9.60 3.27
CA PRO A 46 16.85 -8.74 4.41
C PRO A 46 16.35 -9.52 5.62
N SER A 47 16.75 -9.12 6.82
CA SER A 47 16.26 -9.77 8.06
C SER A 47 14.73 -9.72 8.21
N TRP A 48 14.09 -8.64 7.73
CA TRP A 48 12.64 -8.51 7.71
C TRP A 48 11.94 -9.37 6.64
N SER A 49 12.69 -9.95 5.69
CA SER A 49 12.12 -10.75 4.62
C SER A 49 11.62 -12.11 5.14
N ALA A 50 10.71 -12.72 4.39
CA ALA A 50 10.19 -14.04 4.72
C ALA A 50 11.29 -15.13 4.76
N ALA A 51 12.39 -14.94 4.02
CA ALA A 51 13.52 -15.87 4.01
C ALA A 51 14.26 -15.91 5.35
N CYS A 52 14.21 -14.83 6.14
CA CYS A 52 14.88 -14.74 7.43
C CYS A 52 13.94 -14.55 8.63
N MET A 53 12.66 -14.85 8.48
CA MET A 53 11.71 -14.78 9.59
C MET A 53 11.77 -16.07 10.41
N THR A 54 11.97 -15.95 11.73
CA THR A 54 11.90 -17.07 12.67
C THR A 54 10.73 -16.88 13.63
N ASP A 55 10.40 -17.91 14.43
CA ASP A 55 9.41 -17.80 15.50
C ASP A 55 9.80 -16.76 16.58
N HIS A 56 11.08 -16.38 16.63
CA HIS A 56 11.60 -15.35 17.51
C HIS A 56 11.68 -13.96 16.85
N GLY A 57 11.27 -13.85 15.57
CA GLY A 57 11.28 -12.62 14.78
C GLY A 57 12.33 -12.60 13.66
N PRO A 58 12.54 -11.41 13.05
CA PRO A 58 13.57 -11.17 12.03
C PRO A 58 14.98 -11.54 12.52
N SER A 59 15.72 -12.29 11.72
CA SER A 59 17.14 -12.58 11.98
C SER A 59 17.98 -12.38 10.72
N ASP A 60 19.30 -12.26 10.84
CA ASP A 60 20.17 -12.32 9.66
C ASP A 60 20.41 -13.79 9.31
N CYS A 61 19.99 -14.21 8.11
CA CYS A 61 20.05 -15.61 7.70
C CYS A 61 21.07 -15.92 6.59
N GLY A 62 21.59 -14.89 5.91
CA GLY A 62 22.55 -15.06 4.81
C GLY A 62 21.98 -15.75 3.56
N GLU A 63 20.68 -16.05 3.54
CA GLU A 63 19.99 -16.65 2.41
C GLU A 63 19.91 -15.67 1.22
N PRO A 64 19.96 -16.13 -0.03
CA PRO A 64 19.77 -15.27 -1.18
C PRO A 64 18.28 -14.93 -1.40
N MET A 65 18.00 -13.73 -1.90
CA MET A 65 16.67 -13.31 -2.32
C MET A 65 16.72 -12.53 -3.64
N TRP A 66 15.75 -12.79 -4.53
CA TRP A 66 15.58 -12.03 -5.76
C TRP A 66 14.71 -10.79 -5.53
N ILE A 67 15.23 -9.63 -5.91
CA ILE A 67 14.48 -8.36 -5.92
C ILE A 67 14.30 -7.87 -7.35
N TYR A 68 13.15 -7.24 -7.60
CA TYR A 68 12.78 -6.69 -8.90
C TYR A 68 12.38 -5.23 -8.76
N GLY A 69 12.73 -4.41 -9.74
CA GLY A 69 12.36 -3.00 -9.74
C GLY A 69 13.15 -2.18 -10.76
N SER A 70 13.02 -0.86 -10.66
CA SER A 70 13.88 0.03 -11.44
C SER A 70 15.34 -0.11 -10.98
N PRO A 71 16.32 0.15 -11.86
CA PRO A 71 17.74 0.07 -11.49
C PRO A 71 18.08 0.90 -10.24
N GLY A 72 17.48 2.09 -10.11
CA GLY A 72 17.65 2.96 -8.94
C GLY A 72 17.02 2.40 -7.67
N ALA A 73 15.87 1.72 -7.76
CA ALA A 73 15.25 1.04 -6.61
C ALA A 73 16.11 -0.14 -6.15
N ILE A 74 16.59 -0.96 -7.09
CA ILE A 74 17.47 -2.10 -6.79
C ILE A 74 18.81 -1.65 -6.19
N ALA A 75 19.37 -0.53 -6.65
CA ALA A 75 20.62 0.01 -6.12
C ALA A 75 20.54 0.36 -4.61
N ARG A 76 19.36 0.66 -4.07
CA ARG A 76 19.18 0.96 -2.63
C ARG A 76 19.41 -0.27 -1.75
N TYR A 77 19.18 -1.47 -2.27
CA TYR A 77 19.42 -2.72 -1.55
C TYR A 77 20.90 -3.10 -1.52
N ARG A 78 21.77 -2.39 -2.25
CA ARG A 78 23.22 -2.62 -2.26
C ARG A 78 23.91 -2.18 -0.96
N SER A 79 23.25 -1.34 -0.16
CA SER A 79 23.80 -0.73 1.06
C SER A 79 23.03 -1.11 2.33
N ALA A 80 22.00 -1.96 2.20
CA ALA A 80 21.03 -2.18 3.28
C ALA A 80 21.40 -3.31 4.24
N PHE A 81 22.45 -4.10 3.96
CA PHE A 81 22.87 -5.25 4.75
C PHE A 81 24.40 -5.36 4.72
#